data_AF-A0A3M7SB16-F1
#
_entry.id   AF-A0A3M7SB16-F1
#
_cell.length_a   1.000
_cell.length_b   1.000
_cell.length_c   1.000
_cell.angle_alpha   90.00
_cell.angle_beta   90.00
_cell.angle_gamma   90.00
#
_symmetry.space_group_name_H-M   'P 1'
#
loop_
_entity.id
_entity.type
_entity.pdbx_description
1 polymer ?
#
loop_
_entity_poly.entity_id
_entity_poly.type
_entity_poly.pdbx_seq_one_letter_code
_entity_poly.pdbx_strand_id
1 'polypeptide(L)'
;MLMQNLLMQNAIKSLKLDEEQKKDTFLQRIFEKIEHREENEWLENGRRYKVIEGKLFFCTNDEKNLLVIPKHLIPTVLEVYHNNVLAHVGRDKLFGYLSSKYFWNGMYEDVRQAMKLHKPGQSEK
;
A
#
# COMPACT_ATOMS: atom_id res chain seq x y z
N MET A 1 -17.42 -6.34 18.01
CA MET A 1 -17.11 -5.75 16.70
C MET A 1 -15.89 -4.81 16.68
N LEU A 2 -15.38 -4.30 17.82
CA LEU A 2 -14.15 -3.48 17.87
C LEU A 2 -12.83 -4.29 17.83
N MET A 3 -12.82 -5.54 18.32
CA MET A 3 -11.60 -6.37 18.37
C MET A 3 -11.05 -6.80 17.00
N GLN A 4 -11.91 -7.06 16.00
CA GLN A 4 -11.46 -7.48 14.66
C GLN A 4 -10.75 -6.36 13.89
N ASN A 5 -11.19 -5.12 14.05
CA ASN A 5 -10.58 -3.96 13.37
C ASN A 5 -9.17 -3.68 13.93
N LEU A 6 -8.99 -3.80 15.25
CA LEU A 6 -7.67 -3.66 15.89
C LEU A 6 -6.71 -4.80 15.50
N LEU A 7 -7.20 -6.04 15.44
CA LEU A 7 -6.41 -7.21 15.03
C LEU A 7 -5.97 -7.15 13.55
N MET A 8 -6.75 -6.56 12.66
CA MET A 8 -6.40 -6.48 11.23
C MET A 8 -5.60 -5.24 10.83
N GLN A 9 -5.76 -4.09 11.49
CA GLN A 9 -4.74 -3.04 11.39
C GLN A 9 -3.39 -3.52 11.94
N ASN A 10 -3.43 -4.38 12.96
CA ASN A 10 -2.25 -5.09 13.42
C ASN A 10 -1.77 -6.14 12.42
N ALA A 11 -2.62 -6.76 11.59
CA ALA A 11 -2.19 -7.73 10.57
C ALA A 11 -1.23 -7.09 9.56
N ILE A 12 -1.57 -5.95 8.97
CA ILE A 12 -0.67 -5.23 8.04
C ILE A 12 0.59 -4.71 8.77
N LYS A 13 0.49 -4.33 10.04
CA LYS A 13 1.66 -3.98 10.87
C LYS A 13 2.52 -5.19 11.29
N SER A 14 1.92 -6.38 11.39
CA SER A 14 2.57 -7.64 11.78
C SER A 14 3.16 -8.37 10.60
N LEU A 15 2.72 -8.04 9.38
CA LEU A 15 3.43 -8.41 8.17
C LEU A 15 4.83 -7.80 8.27
N LYS A 16 5.83 -8.66 8.15
CA LYS A 16 7.22 -8.25 8.00
C LYS A 16 7.38 -7.59 6.63
N LEU A 17 6.95 -6.33 6.54
CA LEU A 17 6.81 -5.64 5.27
C LEU A 17 8.15 -5.45 4.57
N ASP A 18 9.24 -5.38 5.34
CA ASP A 18 10.61 -5.45 4.86
C ASP A 18 10.91 -6.77 4.11
N GLU A 19 10.49 -7.91 4.65
CA GLU A 19 10.63 -9.21 3.96
C GLU A 19 9.68 -9.31 2.75
N GLU A 20 8.45 -8.82 2.88
CA GLU A 20 7.46 -8.87 1.79
C GLU A 20 7.84 -7.95 0.63
N GLN A 21 8.34 -6.73 0.88
CA GLN A 21 8.82 -5.82 -0.17
C GLN A 21 9.95 -6.45 -0.97
N LYS A 22 10.82 -7.24 -0.32
CA LYS A 22 11.89 -7.99 -0.98
C LYS A 22 11.42 -9.16 -1.82
N LYS A 23 10.12 -9.52 -1.86
CA LYS A 23 9.57 -10.53 -2.79
C LYS A 23 9.08 -9.91 -4.10
N ASP A 24 8.95 -8.59 -4.16
CA ASP A 24 8.51 -7.88 -5.35
C ASP A 24 9.71 -7.50 -6.23
N THR A 25 9.75 -8.03 -7.45
CA THR A 25 10.89 -7.84 -8.37
C THR A 25 11.13 -6.39 -8.77
N PHE A 26 10.07 -5.56 -8.82
CA PHE A 26 10.22 -4.14 -9.08
C PHE A 26 10.84 -3.42 -7.88
N LEU A 27 10.41 -3.75 -6.66
CA LEU A 27 10.96 -3.14 -5.44
C LEU A 27 12.38 -3.62 -5.15
N GLN A 28 12.70 -4.90 -5.37
CA GLN A 28 14.05 -5.46 -5.28
C GLN A 28 15.04 -4.62 -6.09
N ARG A 29 14.71 -4.32 -7.34
CA ARG A 29 15.55 -3.47 -8.20
C ARG A 29 15.81 -2.10 -7.57
N ILE A 30 14.82 -1.50 -6.91
CA ILE A 30 15.00 -0.20 -6.24
C ILE A 30 15.90 -0.34 -5.02
N PHE A 31 15.73 -1.40 -4.21
CA PHE A 31 16.63 -1.68 -3.08
C PHE A 31 18.08 -1.80 -3.54
N GLU A 32 18.36 -2.58 -4.59
CA GLU A 32 19.70 -2.75 -5.14
C GLU A 32 20.32 -1.42 -5.60
N LYS A 33 19.52 -0.51 -6.17
CA LYS A 33 20.00 0.82 -6.59
C LYS A 33 20.37 1.72 -5.41
N ILE A 34 19.72 1.53 -4.26
CA ILE A 34 19.95 2.31 -3.04
C ILE A 34 21.13 1.72 -2.24
N GLU A 35 21.22 0.39 -2.12
CA GLU A 35 22.23 -0.30 -1.29
C GLU A 35 23.68 0.04 -1.69
N HIS A 36 23.90 0.37 -2.96
CA HIS A 36 25.23 0.73 -3.47
C HIS A 36 25.56 2.23 -3.41
N ARG A 37 24.81 3.03 -2.64
CA ARG A 37 24.98 4.49 -2.55
C ARG A 37 25.23 4.94 -1.11
N GLU A 38 25.92 6.07 -0.98
CA GLU A 38 26.06 6.77 0.31
C GLU A 38 24.71 7.33 0.79
N GLU A 39 23.87 7.74 -0.16
CA GLU A 39 22.52 8.22 0.10
C GLU A 39 21.51 7.07 0.07
N ASN A 40 20.66 6.98 1.09
CA ASN A 40 19.61 5.97 1.22
C ASN A 40 18.39 6.21 0.29
N GLU A 41 18.57 6.92 -0.82
CA GLU A 41 17.49 7.31 -1.73
C GLU A 41 17.82 7.12 -3.22
N TRP A 42 16.77 6.95 -4.02
CA TRP A 42 16.86 6.73 -5.46
C TRP A 42 15.69 7.37 -6.21
N LEU A 43 15.99 7.94 -7.38
CA LEU A 43 14.98 8.47 -8.31
C LEU A 43 14.70 7.46 -9.43
N GLU A 44 13.50 6.88 -9.43
CA GLU A 44 13.06 5.91 -10.43
C GLU A 44 11.84 6.47 -11.18
N ASN A 45 11.99 6.73 -12.49
CA ASN A 45 10.93 7.29 -13.34
C ASN A 45 10.28 8.56 -12.76
N GLY A 46 11.11 9.48 -12.24
CA GLY A 46 10.65 10.74 -11.64
C GLY A 46 10.01 10.59 -10.25
N ARG A 47 10.04 9.40 -9.64
CA ARG A 47 9.56 9.15 -8.28
C ARG A 47 10.75 8.90 -7.36
N ARG A 48 10.80 9.61 -6.23
CA ARG A 48 11.85 9.46 -5.24
C ARG A 48 11.47 8.37 -4.25
N TYR A 49 12.39 7.46 -4.00
CA TYR A 49 12.26 6.37 -3.04
C TYR A 49 13.37 6.45 -2.00
N LYS A 50 13.08 6.03 -0.77
CA LYS A 50 14.03 6.01 0.34
C LYS A 50 13.91 4.72 1.13
N VAL A 51 15.04 4.20 1.61
CA VAL A 51 15.05 3.10 2.59
C VAL A 51 15.11 3.69 4.00
N ILE A 52 14.15 3.32 4.84
CA ILE A 52 14.08 3.70 6.25
C ILE A 52 13.82 2.43 7.05
N GLU A 53 14.74 2.08 7.96
CA GLU A 53 14.63 0.87 8.80
C GLU A 53 14.32 -0.41 7.99
N GLY A 54 15.03 -0.59 6.88
CA GLY A 54 14.90 -1.75 6.00
C GLY A 54 13.65 -1.78 5.11
N LYS A 55 12.78 -0.77 5.17
CA LYS A 55 11.56 -0.67 4.36
C LYS A 55 11.69 0.41 3.31
N LEU A 56 11.09 0.18 2.15
CA LEU A 56 11.04 1.14 1.06
C LEU A 56 9.86 2.09 1.21
N PHE A 57 10.13 3.38 1.09
CA PHE A 57 9.16 4.46 1.11
C PHE A 57 9.20 5.23 -0.21
N PHE A 58 8.05 5.73 -0.65
CA PHE A 58 7.93 6.75 -1.68
C PHE A 58 7.91 8.12 -1.00
N CYS A 59 8.78 9.02 -1.45
CA CYS A 59 8.88 10.38 -0.94
C CYS A 59 8.09 11.32 -1.85
N THR A 60 7.01 11.88 -1.33
CA THR A 60 6.19 12.87 -2.05
C THR A 60 6.93 14.19 -2.20
N ASN A 61 6.39 15.09 -3.03
CA ASN A 61 6.93 16.45 -3.19
C ASN A 61 6.79 17.31 -1.93
N ASP A 62 5.84 16.98 -1.05
CA ASP A 62 5.68 17.61 0.27
C ASP A 62 6.47 16.87 1.38
N GLU A 63 7.53 16.14 0.99
CA GLU A 63 8.46 15.43 1.88
C GLU A 63 7.81 14.39 2.81
N LYS A 64 6.62 13.89 2.47
CA LYS A 64 5.99 12.77 3.18
C LYS A 64 6.55 11.45 2.68
N ASN A 65 6.78 10.53 3.63
CA ASN A 65 7.21 9.17 3.34
C ASN A 65 6.00 8.24 3.39
N LEU A 66 5.58 7.75 2.22
CA LEU A 66 4.49 6.80 2.07
C LEU A 66 5.06 5.39 1.93
N LEU A 67 4.58 4.45 2.73
CA LEU A 67 5.10 3.08 2.73
C LEU A 67 4.73 2.38 1.42
N VAL A 68 5.72 1.83 0.72
CA VAL A 68 5.48 1.17 -0.56
C VAL A 68 4.88 -0.21 -0.33
N ILE A 69 3.71 -0.49 -0.90
CA ILE A 69 3.07 -1.80 -0.82
C ILE A 69 3.53 -2.67 -1.99
N PRO A 70 4.08 -3.87 -1.75
CA PRO A 70 4.44 -4.78 -2.83
C PRO A 70 3.20 -5.32 -3.53
N LYS A 71 3.33 -5.62 -4.82
CA LYS A 71 2.21 -5.93 -5.71
C LYS A 71 1.33 -7.06 -5.22
N HIS A 72 1.92 -8.12 -4.66
CA HIS A 72 1.19 -9.29 -4.18
C HIS A 72 0.34 -9.02 -2.92
N LEU A 73 0.61 -7.93 -2.19
CA LEU A 73 -0.18 -7.54 -1.01
C LEU A 73 -1.30 -6.55 -1.32
N ILE A 74 -1.33 -5.95 -2.52
CA ILE A 74 -2.36 -4.96 -2.90
C ILE A 74 -3.79 -5.52 -2.70
N PRO A 75 -4.14 -6.73 -3.16
CA PRO A 75 -5.51 -7.26 -2.96
C PRO A 75 -5.90 -7.35 -1.48
N THR A 76 -4.99 -7.87 -0.65
CA THR A 76 -5.19 -8.00 0.80
C THR A 76 -5.38 -6.64 1.46
N VAL A 77 -4.55 -5.65 1.11
CA VAL A 77 -4.67 -4.28 1.64
C VAL A 77 -6.03 -3.69 1.27
N LEU A 78 -6.44 -3.81 0.00
CA LEU A 78 -7.72 -3.28 -0.46
C LEU A 78 -8.91 -3.94 0.25
N GLU A 79 -8.91 -5.26 0.37
CA GLU A 79 -9.97 -6.01 1.06
C GLU A 79 -10.05 -5.62 2.54
N VAL A 80 -8.93 -5.61 3.25
CA VAL A 80 -8.88 -5.25 4.68
C VAL A 80 -9.42 -3.84 4.89
N TYR A 81 -8.98 -2.85 4.11
CA TYR A 81 -9.39 -1.47 4.31
C TYR A 81 -10.83 -1.18 3.88
N HIS A 82 -11.29 -1.78 2.77
CA HIS A 82 -12.64 -1.58 2.28
C HIS A 82 -13.68 -2.27 3.15
N ASN A 83 -13.46 -3.54 3.50
CA ASN A 83 -14.47 -4.36 4.17
C ASN A 83 -14.44 -4.18 5.69
N ASN A 84 -13.30 -3.81 6.28
CA ASN A 84 -13.15 -3.88 7.73
C ASN A 84 -12.78 -2.53 8.35
N VAL A 85 -11.75 -1.86 7.84
CA VAL A 85 -11.23 -0.65 8.52
C VAL A 85 -12.14 0.55 8.31
N LEU A 86 -12.45 0.86 7.06
CA LEU A 86 -13.29 2.01 6.70
C LEU A 86 -14.76 1.63 6.54
N ALA A 87 -15.03 0.34 6.28
CA ALA A 87 -16.34 -0.28 6.14
C ALA A 87 -17.27 0.43 5.13
N HIS A 88 -17.39 -0.14 3.93
CA HIS A 88 -18.33 0.27 2.88
C HIS A 88 -18.19 1.73 2.41
N VAL A 89 -16.98 2.29 2.49
CA VAL A 89 -16.73 3.62 1.94
C VAL A 89 -16.62 3.59 0.42
N GLY A 90 -17.09 4.66 -0.21
CA GLY A 90 -16.89 4.86 -1.64
C GLY A 90 -15.41 4.98 -2.04
N ARG A 91 -15.15 4.82 -3.34
CA ARG A 91 -13.82 4.86 -3.97
C ARG A 91 -12.93 6.00 -3.46
N ASP A 92 -13.45 7.22 -3.47
CA ASP A 92 -12.64 8.42 -3.19
C ASP A 92 -12.17 8.48 -1.74
N LYS A 93 -13.02 8.02 -0.81
CA LYS A 93 -12.66 7.90 0.61
C LYS A 93 -11.62 6.80 0.83
N LEU A 94 -11.78 5.65 0.18
CA LEU A 94 -10.79 4.56 0.27
C LEU A 94 -9.44 4.99 -0.30
N PHE A 95 -9.44 5.57 -1.51
CA PHE A 95 -8.23 6.07 -2.16
C PHE A 95 -7.54 7.14 -1.31
N GLY A 96 -8.28 8.17 -0.86
CA GLY A 96 -7.72 9.25 -0.05
C GLY A 96 -7.12 8.78 1.27
N TYR A 97 -7.77 7.81 1.93
CA TYR A 97 -7.22 7.23 3.14
C TYR A 97 -5.94 6.44 2.86
N LEU A 98 -5.95 5.54 1.87
CA LEU A 98 -4.79 4.70 1.57
C LEU A 98 -3.61 5.55 1.06
N SER A 99 -3.85 6.52 0.17
CA SER A 99 -2.79 7.35 -0.42
C SER A 99 -2.17 8.33 0.57
N SER A 100 -2.79 8.53 1.74
CA SER A 100 -2.19 9.30 2.83
C SER A 100 -1.11 8.53 3.61
N LYS A 101 -1.02 7.20 3.44
CA LYS A 101 -0.12 6.32 4.22
C LYS A 101 0.73 5.39 3.37
N TYR A 102 0.21 5.03 2.20
CA TYR A 102 0.73 3.99 1.35
C TYR A 102 0.92 4.48 -0.08
N PHE A 103 1.81 3.81 -0.79
CA PHE A 103 2.02 4.04 -2.21
C PHE A 103 2.19 2.70 -2.93
N TRP A 104 1.65 2.60 -4.14
CA TRP A 104 2.08 1.61 -5.14
C TRP A 104 1.77 2.13 -6.54
N ASN A 105 2.47 1.60 -7.54
CA ASN A 105 2.21 1.96 -8.94
C ASN A 105 0.84 1.43 -9.37
N GLY A 106 -0.02 2.31 -9.92
CA GLY A 106 -1.37 1.92 -10.36
C GLY A 106 -2.46 2.04 -9.29
N MET A 107 -2.14 2.58 -8.11
CA MET A 107 -3.04 2.66 -6.96
C MET A 107 -4.46 3.15 -7.24
N TYR A 108 -4.62 4.22 -8.01
CA TYR A 108 -5.95 4.73 -8.33
C TYR A 108 -6.79 3.72 -9.14
N GLU A 109 -6.17 3.06 -10.13
CA GLU A 109 -6.87 2.07 -10.96
C GLU A 109 -7.18 0.81 -10.18
N ASP A 110 -6.28 0.34 -9.30
CA ASP A 110 -6.54 -0.83 -8.46
C ASP A 110 -7.68 -0.57 -7.47
N VAL A 111 -7.68 0.60 -6.81
CA VAL A 111 -8.80 1.00 -5.94
C VAL A 111 -10.10 1.08 -6.73
N ARG A 112 -10.07 1.70 -7.92
CA ARG A 112 -11.25 1.79 -8.80
C ARG A 112 -11.77 0.42 -9.22
N GLN A 113 -10.90 -0.54 -9.51
CA GLN A 113 -11.27 -1.91 -9.89
C GLN A 113 -11.86 -2.69 -8.70
N ALA A 114 -11.27 -2.58 -7.51
CA ALA A 114 -11.77 -3.23 -6.30
C ALA A 114 -13.22 -2.83 -5.98
N MET A 115 -13.58 -1.56 -6.23
CA MET A 115 -14.96 -1.06 -6.06
C MET A 115 -15.95 -1.60 -7.11
N LYS A 116 -15.49 -1.97 -8.31
CA LYS A 116 -16.35 -2.55 -9.36
C LYS A 116 -16.66 -4.02 -9.10
N LEU A 117 -15.72 -4.75 -8.50
CA LEU A 117 -15.92 -6.15 -8.10
C LEU A 117 -16.89 -6.26 -6.92
N HIS A 118 -16.97 -5.22 -6.08
CA HIS A 118 -17.90 -5.12 -4.95
C HIS A 118 -19.31 -4.63 -5.33
N LYS A 119 -19.78 -4.75 -6.58
CA LYS A 119 -21.18 -4.46 -6.89
C LYS A 119 -22.09 -5.36 -6.03
N PRO A 120 -22.85 -4.81 -5.06
CA PRO A 120 -23.89 -5.59 -4.41
C PRO A 120 -24.99 -5.75 -5.45
N GLY A 121 -25.12 -6.96 -5.94
CA GLY A 121 -26.14 -7.35 -6.89
C GLY A 121 -26.93 -8.55 -6.44
N GLN A 122 -27.15 -8.74 -5.13
CA GLN A 122 -28.23 -9.57 -4.58
C GLN A 122 -28.67 -9.02 -3.21
N SER A 123 -29.53 -8.00 -3.22
CA SER A 123 -30.62 -7.97 -2.26
C SER A 123 -31.49 -9.19 -2.56
N GLU A 124 -31.18 -10.31 -1.92
CA GLU A 124 -32.16 -11.38 -1.79
C GLU A 124 -33.27 -10.89 -0.87
N LYS A 125 -34.48 -10.93 -1.45
CA LYS A 125 -35.82 -10.70 -0.90
C LYS A 125 -36.34 -9.27 -0.99
#